data_AF-A0A7V1SNT3-F1
#
_entry.id   AF-A0A7V1SNT3-F1
#
_cell.length_a   1.000
_cell.length_b   1.000
_cell.length_c   1.000
_cell.angle_alpha   90.00
_cell.angle_beta   90.00
_cell.angle_gamma   90.00
#
_symmetry.space_group_name_H-M   'P 1'
#
loop_
_entity.id
_entity.type
_entity.pdbx_description
1 polymer ?
#
loop_
_entity_poly.entity_id
_entity_poly.type
_entity_poly.pdbx_seq_one_letter_code
_entity_poly.pdbx_strand_id
1 'polypeptide(L)'
;MNEIKSLADQLRSKIAQSTVPTAVPEVVPSKKTGKVKAASKSPPEIPEILQAIRDFDTTGHKNVLHVRFDPKTAQLLARLKMATGNEITKLIAFSVHHLFEQHPELKSIIKQFIQDLEL
;
A
#
# COMPACT_ATOMS: atom_id res chain seq x y z
N MET A 1 27.35 43.67 -17.87
CA MET A 1 27.98 42.43 -17.33
C MET A 1 26.92 41.73 -16.50
N ASN A 2 26.39 40.58 -16.95
CA ASN A 2 25.37 39.82 -16.21
C ASN A 2 26.05 38.76 -15.34
N GLU A 3 26.03 38.94 -14.02
CA GLU A 3 26.52 37.95 -13.06
C GLU A 3 25.47 36.87 -12.82
N ILE A 4 25.58 35.75 -13.53
CA ILE A 4 24.81 34.53 -13.22
C ILE A 4 25.46 33.91 -11.97
N LYS A 5 25.02 34.35 -10.79
CA LYS A 5 25.45 33.74 -9.52
C LYS A 5 24.98 32.29 -9.47
N SER A 6 25.93 31.37 -9.33
CA SER A 6 25.69 29.93 -9.32
C SER A 6 24.84 29.54 -8.10
N LEU A 7 23.98 28.52 -8.24
CA LEU A 7 23.23 27.91 -7.14
C LEU A 7 24.16 27.48 -5.98
N ALA A 8 25.41 27.11 -6.30
CA ALA A 8 26.42 26.78 -5.31
C ALA A 8 26.82 27.98 -4.42
N ASP A 9 26.84 29.20 -4.96
CA ASP A 9 27.15 30.42 -4.20
C ASP A 9 26.00 30.81 -3.26
N GLN A 10 24.75 30.53 -3.67
CA GLN A 10 23.57 30.73 -2.80
C GLN A 10 23.56 29.75 -1.61
N LEU A 11 24.08 28.54 -1.78
CA LEU A 11 24.24 27.57 -0.69
C LEU A 11 25.33 28.01 0.29
N ARG A 12 26.47 28.52 -0.20
CA ARG A 12 27.54 29.02 0.67
C ARG A 12 27.13 30.23 1.49
N SER A 13 26.41 31.19 0.90
CA SER A 13 25.96 32.38 1.63
C SER A 13 24.95 32.05 2.73
N LYS A 14 24.03 31.10 2.50
CA LYS A 14 23.09 30.62 3.53
C LYS A 14 23.79 29.93 4.70
N ILE A 15 24.83 29.13 4.41
CA ILE A 15 25.60 28.44 5.46
C ILE A 15 26.41 29.47 6.27
N ALA A 16 27.04 30.44 5.60
CA ALA A 16 27.82 31.49 6.25
C ALA A 16 26.96 32.42 7.14
N GLN A 17 25.68 32.61 6.83
CA GLN A 17 24.76 33.39 7.68
C GLN A 17 24.23 32.64 8.91
N SER A 18 24.39 31.31 8.99
CA SER A 18 23.84 30.50 10.11
C SER A 18 24.84 30.23 11.24
N THR A 19 26.03 30.83 11.22
CA THR A 19 27.04 30.65 12.27
C THR A 19 27.45 31.98 12.91
N VAL A 20 26.54 32.55 13.70
CA VAL A 20 26.89 33.46 14.80
C VAL A 20 26.28 32.87 16.08
N PRO A 21 27.05 32.70 17.18
CA PRO A 21 26.64 31.91 18.33
C PRO A 21 25.74 32.73 19.26
N THR A 22 24.46 32.34 19.38
CA THR A 22 23.56 32.93 20.37
C THR A 22 23.81 32.29 21.72
N ALA A 23 24.14 33.14 22.68
CA ALA A 23 24.36 32.83 24.08
C ALA A 23 23.13 32.19 24.76
N VAL A 24 23.45 31.52 25.86
CA VAL A 24 22.67 30.71 26.80
C VAL A 24 21.29 31.24 27.26
N PRO A 25 20.41 30.34 27.75
CA PRO A 25 18.95 30.43 27.67
C PRO A 25 18.27 31.02 28.92
N GLU A 26 17.20 31.79 28.71
CA GLU A 26 16.28 32.21 29.77
C GLU A 26 15.07 31.26 29.83
N VAL A 27 14.93 30.60 30.97
CA VAL A 27 13.95 29.55 31.24
C VAL A 27 12.65 30.18 31.70
N VAL A 28 11.60 30.11 30.87
CA VAL A 28 10.22 30.41 31.27
C VAL A 28 9.40 29.11 31.23
N PRO A 29 8.85 28.61 32.35
CA PRO A 29 8.21 27.31 32.40
C PRO A 29 6.74 27.42 31.98
N SER A 30 6.44 27.19 30.71
CA SER A 30 5.04 27.00 30.28
C SER A 30 4.65 25.52 30.39
N LYS A 31 4.09 25.18 31.56
CA LYS A 31 3.30 23.97 31.80
C LYS A 31 2.12 23.92 30.81
N LYS A 32 2.23 23.10 29.77
CA LYS A 32 1.09 22.37 29.18
C LYS A 32 1.56 20.99 28.73
N THR A 33 1.75 20.09 29.70
CA THR A 33 1.81 18.64 29.47
C THR A 33 0.42 18.16 29.03
N GLY A 34 0.06 18.43 27.77
CA GLY A 34 -0.91 17.61 27.08
C GLY A 34 -0.27 16.26 26.86
N LYS A 35 -0.61 15.28 27.70
CA LYS A 35 -0.31 13.87 27.44
C LYS A 35 -0.96 13.51 26.10
N VAL A 36 -0.19 13.57 25.02
CA VAL A 36 -0.51 12.79 23.83
C VAL A 36 -0.40 11.35 24.29
N LYS A 37 -1.54 10.73 24.59
CA LYS A 37 -1.61 9.28 24.78
C LYS A 37 -1.00 8.71 23.51
N ALA A 38 0.20 8.13 23.63
CA ALA A 38 0.71 7.24 22.62
C ALA A 38 -0.37 6.17 22.47
N ALA A 39 -1.18 6.29 21.41
CA ALA A 39 -2.06 5.22 21.00
C ALA A 39 -1.14 3.99 20.90
N SER A 40 -1.44 3.00 21.73
CA SER A 40 -0.78 1.71 21.77
C SER A 40 -0.56 1.26 20.32
N LYS A 41 0.69 1.35 19.85
CA LYS A 41 1.11 0.80 18.56
C LYS A 41 1.29 -0.70 18.73
N SER A 42 0.24 -1.40 19.15
CA SER A 42 0.09 -2.78 18.68
C SER A 42 -0.05 -2.67 17.15
N PRO A 43 0.69 -3.48 16.37
CA PRO A 43 0.40 -3.59 14.95
C PRO A 43 -1.09 -3.87 14.79
N PRO A 44 -1.79 -3.19 13.85
CA PRO A 44 -3.18 -3.53 13.58
C PRO A 44 -3.26 -5.04 13.35
N GLU A 45 -4.20 -5.70 14.03
CA GLU A 45 -4.44 -7.13 13.82
C GLU A 45 -4.56 -7.38 12.33
N ILE A 46 -3.73 -8.27 11.81
CA ILE A 46 -3.75 -8.62 10.40
C ILE A 46 -5.09 -9.32 10.18
N PRO A 47 -5.99 -8.77 9.34
CA PRO A 47 -7.26 -9.42 9.06
C PRO A 47 -7.02 -10.84 8.53
N GLU A 48 -7.80 -11.81 8.96
CA GLU A 48 -7.67 -13.23 8.57
C GLU A 48 -7.62 -13.41 7.05
N ILE A 49 -8.39 -12.60 6.32
CA ILE A 49 -8.40 -12.60 4.86
C ILE A 49 -7.02 -12.27 4.25
N LEU A 50 -6.25 -11.36 4.86
CA LEU A 50 -4.90 -11.04 4.38
C LEU A 50 -3.92 -12.19 4.59
N GLN A 51 -4.12 -12.98 5.65
CA GLN A 51 -3.33 -14.17 5.89
C GLN A 51 -3.68 -15.27 4.88
N ALA A 52 -4.98 -15.51 4.64
CA ALA A 52 -5.44 -16.44 3.61
C ALA A 52 -4.90 -16.08 2.21
N ILE A 53 -4.85 -14.79 1.86
CA ILE A 53 -4.26 -14.33 0.59
C ILE A 53 -2.75 -14.61 0.53
N ARG A 54 -2.02 -14.45 1.64
CA ARG A 54 -0.57 -14.69 1.67
C ARG A 54 -0.24 -16.16 1.48
N ASP A 55 -0.98 -17.02 2.18
CA ASP A 55 -0.80 -18.46 2.21
C ASP A 55 -1.32 -19.14 0.94
N PHE A 56 -2.09 -18.42 0.10
CA PHE A 56 -2.53 -18.90 -1.19
C PHE A 56 -1.32 -19.21 -2.10
N ASP A 57 -1.15 -20.49 -2.43
CA ASP A 57 -0.11 -20.95 -3.33
C ASP A 57 -0.50 -20.70 -4.79
N THR A 58 0.43 -20.12 -5.54
CA THR A 58 0.29 -19.83 -6.98
C THR A 58 1.41 -20.44 -7.80
N THR A 59 2.28 -21.27 -7.20
CA THR A 59 3.50 -21.80 -7.84
C THR A 59 3.19 -22.66 -9.08
N GLY A 60 2.01 -23.31 -9.13
CA GLY A 60 1.54 -24.07 -10.28
C GLY A 60 0.74 -23.28 -11.32
N HIS A 61 0.49 -21.99 -11.10
CA HIS A 61 -0.46 -21.21 -11.92
C HIS A 61 0.24 -20.63 -13.15
N LYS A 62 0.20 -21.38 -14.26
CA LYS A 62 0.90 -21.02 -15.51
C LYS A 62 0.10 -20.10 -16.45
N ASN A 63 -1.20 -19.94 -16.19
CA ASN A 63 -2.07 -19.14 -17.05
C ASN A 63 -2.04 -17.68 -16.63
N VAL A 64 -1.56 -16.80 -17.52
CA VAL A 64 -1.53 -15.35 -17.29
C VAL A 64 -2.84 -14.74 -17.77
N LEU A 65 -3.55 -14.05 -16.88
CA LEU A 65 -4.78 -13.35 -17.19
C LEU A 65 -4.55 -11.83 -17.13
N HIS A 66 -4.84 -11.12 -18.22
CA HIS A 66 -4.84 -9.67 -18.24
C HIS A 66 -6.24 -9.16 -17.89
N VAL A 67 -6.40 -8.58 -16.70
CA VAL A 67 -7.69 -8.07 -16.20
C VAL A 67 -7.72 -6.55 -16.32
N ARG A 68 -8.88 -6.00 -16.72
CA ARG A 68 -9.14 -4.55 -16.72
C ARG A 68 -9.97 -4.19 -15.49
N PHE A 69 -9.54 -3.15 -14.79
CA PHE A 69 -10.27 -2.56 -13.66
C PHE A 69 -10.64 -1.12 -14.00
N ASP A 70 -11.71 -0.62 -13.39
CA ASP A 70 -11.98 0.81 -13.41
C ASP A 70 -10.88 1.59 -12.66
N PRO A 71 -10.72 2.90 -12.92
CA PRO A 71 -9.62 3.68 -12.34
C PRO A 71 -9.61 3.69 -10.80
N LYS A 72 -10.78 3.65 -10.14
CA LYS A 72 -10.85 3.71 -8.68
C LYS A 72 -10.38 2.38 -8.09
N THR A 73 -10.83 1.26 -8.64
CA THR A 73 -10.41 -0.08 -8.20
C THR A 73 -8.93 -0.31 -8.46
N ALA A 74 -8.41 0.13 -9.60
CA ALA A 74 -6.98 0.03 -9.89
C ALA A 74 -6.12 0.78 -8.85
N GLN A 75 -6.56 1.98 -8.43
CA GLN A 75 -5.87 2.73 -7.37
C GLN A 75 -5.94 2.04 -6.00
N LEU A 76 -7.09 1.44 -5.67
CA LEU A 76 -7.24 0.66 -4.43
C LEU A 76 -6.30 -0.54 -4.41
N LEU A 77 -6.23 -1.30 -5.50
CA LEU A 77 -5.32 -2.45 -5.64
C LEU A 77 -3.84 -2.03 -5.50
N ALA A 78 -3.46 -0.91 -6.11
CA ALA A 78 -2.11 -0.37 -5.98
C ALA A 78 -1.78 0.00 -4.52
N ARG A 79 -2.71 0.67 -3.82
CA ARG A 79 -2.55 1.02 -2.39
C ARG A 79 -2.51 -0.22 -1.51
N LEU A 80 -3.34 -1.22 -1.78
CA LEU A 80 -3.36 -2.48 -1.05
C LEU A 80 -2.03 -3.23 -1.19
N LYS A 81 -1.48 -3.29 -2.41
CA LYS A 81 -0.14 -3.84 -2.66
C LYS A 81 0.93 -3.11 -1.85
N MET A 82 0.92 -1.78 -1.85
CA MET A 82 1.88 -0.98 -1.07
C MET A 82 1.73 -1.18 0.43
N ALA A 83 0.51 -1.30 0.95
CA ALA A 83 0.25 -1.41 2.38
C ALA A 83 0.53 -2.81 2.95
N THR A 84 0.30 -3.86 2.15
CA THR A 84 0.33 -5.26 2.65
C THR A 84 1.49 -6.09 2.13
N GLY A 85 2.19 -5.59 1.10
CA GLY A 85 3.24 -6.32 0.38
C GLY A 85 2.73 -7.44 -0.53
N ASN A 86 1.41 -7.64 -0.61
CA ASN A 86 0.82 -8.71 -1.40
C ASN A 86 0.84 -8.42 -2.90
N GLU A 87 1.03 -9.47 -3.70
CA GLU A 87 0.94 -9.37 -5.15
C GLU A 87 -0.51 -9.27 -5.62
N ILE A 88 -0.78 -8.34 -6.54
CA ILE A 88 -2.13 -8.12 -7.09
C ILE A 88 -2.60 -9.35 -7.86
N THR A 89 -1.72 -10.02 -8.60
CA THR A 89 -2.01 -11.25 -9.32
C THR A 89 -2.46 -12.37 -8.38
N LYS A 90 -1.76 -12.56 -7.26
CA LYS A 90 -2.13 -13.50 -6.21
C LYS A 90 -3.49 -13.16 -5.60
N LEU A 91 -3.73 -11.89 -5.27
CA LEU A 91 -5.02 -11.43 -4.76
C LEU A 91 -6.16 -11.74 -5.74
N ILE A 92 -5.98 -11.48 -7.03
CA ILE A 92 -6.99 -11.75 -8.06
C ILE A 92 -7.27 -13.25 -8.14
N ALA A 93 -6.22 -14.08 -8.19
CA ALA A 93 -6.37 -15.54 -8.24
C ALA A 93 -7.12 -16.07 -7.01
N PHE A 94 -6.73 -15.61 -5.81
CA PHE A 94 -7.42 -15.93 -4.57
C PHE A 94 -8.88 -15.50 -4.59
N SER A 95 -9.16 -14.27 -5.04
CA SER A 95 -10.53 -13.72 -5.07
C SER A 95 -11.45 -14.54 -5.96
N VAL A 96 -10.98 -14.93 -7.14
CA VAL A 96 -11.74 -15.76 -8.07
C VAL A 96 -11.94 -17.17 -7.50
N HIS A 97 -10.89 -17.77 -6.92
CA HIS A 97 -11.00 -19.08 -6.29
C HIS A 97 -12.03 -19.07 -5.15
N HIS A 98 -11.91 -18.09 -4.25
CA HIS A 98 -12.81 -17.92 -3.12
C HIS A 98 -14.25 -17.68 -3.57
N LEU A 99 -14.48 -16.90 -4.63
CA LEU A 99 -15.82 -16.71 -5.20
C LEU A 99 -16.44 -18.05 -5.63
N PHE A 100 -15.69 -18.92 -6.31
CA PHE A 100 -16.18 -20.24 -6.73
C PHE A 100 -16.35 -21.24 -5.59
N GLU A 101 -15.68 -21.04 -4.45
CA GLU A 101 -15.89 -21.84 -3.24
C GLU A 101 -17.15 -21.41 -2.49
N GLN A 102 -17.37 -20.10 -2.34
CA GLN A 102 -18.55 -19.57 -1.66
C GLN A 102 -19.84 -19.74 -2.45
N HIS A 103 -19.75 -19.80 -3.79
CA HIS A 103 -20.89 -19.86 -4.70
C HIS A 103 -20.84 -21.12 -5.59
N PRO A 104 -21.13 -22.32 -5.05
CA PRO A 104 -21.13 -23.57 -5.81
C PRO A 104 -22.16 -23.60 -6.94
N GLU A 105 -23.20 -22.76 -6.89
CA GLU A 105 -24.17 -22.56 -7.97
C GLU A 105 -23.50 -22.19 -9.30
N LEU A 106 -22.41 -21.43 -9.26
CA LEU A 106 -21.66 -21.07 -10.46
C LEU A 106 -21.04 -22.30 -11.12
N LYS A 107 -20.53 -23.25 -10.32
CA LYS A 107 -19.99 -24.52 -10.82
C LYS A 107 -21.09 -25.38 -11.43
N SER A 108 -22.30 -25.37 -10.85
CA SER A 108 -23.45 -26.11 -11.37
C SER A 108 -23.93 -25.57 -12.72
N ILE A 109 -24.02 -24.25 -12.89
CA ILE A 109 -24.37 -23.62 -14.16
C ILE A 109 -23.34 -23.98 -15.24
N ILE A 110 -22.05 -23.90 -14.92
CA ILE A 110 -20.98 -24.29 -15.85
C ILE A 110 -21.10 -25.77 -16.25
N LYS A 111 -21.40 -26.66 -15.30
CA LYS A 111 -21.59 -28.10 -15.59
C LYS A 111 -22.76 -28.34 -16.54
N GLN A 112 -23.89 -27.68 -16.33
CA GLN A 112 -25.05 -27.78 -17.22
C GLN A 112 -24.68 -27.32 -18.64
N PHE A 113 -24.00 -26.18 -18.76
CA PHE A 113 -23.58 -25.66 -20.06
C PHE A 113 -22.59 -26.59 -20.78
N ILE A 114 -21.67 -27.26 -20.05
CA ILE A 114 -20.74 -28.23 -20.65
C ILE A 114 -21.45 -29.51 -21.07
N GLN A 115 -22.43 -29.99 -20.30
CA GLN A 115 -23.26 -31.15 -20.66
C GLN A 115 -24.11 -30.88 -21.91
N ASP A 116 -24.61 -29.65 -22.06
CA ASP A 116 -25.30 -29.21 -23.26
C ASP A 116 -24.34 -29.01 -24.47
N LEU A 117 -23.03 -29.07 -24.24
CA LEU A 117 -21.97 -28.90 -25.24
C LEU A 117 -21.39 -30.24 -25.72
N GLU A 118 -22.17 -31.33 -25.70
CA GLU A 118 -21.84 -32.53 -26.47
C GLU A 118 -21.88 -32.18 -27.97
N LEU A 119 -20.69 -32.11 -28.59
CA LEU A 119 -20.46 -31.90 -30.03
C LEU A 119 -20.63 -33.21 -30.83
#